data_AF-A0A101GGN6-F1
#
_entry.id   AF-A0A101GGN6-F1
#
_cell.length_a   1.000
_cell.length_b   1.000
_cell.length_c   1.000
_cell.angle_alpha   90.00
_cell.angle_beta   90.00
_cell.angle_gamma   90.00
#
_symmetry.space_group_name_H-M   'P 1'
#
loop_
_entity.id
_entity.type
_entity.pdbx_description
1 polymer ?
#
loop_
_entity_poly.entity_id
_entity_poly.type
_entity_poly.pdbx_seq_one_letter_code
_entity_poly.pdbx_strand_id
1 'polypeptide(L)'
;MLKIGIIIGSTRPGRNAEQVAKWVYDFASKRNDAEYELVDLKDYHLPLLDEAYPASFGQYSNEHTKAWAEKIKSLDAFIFVNGEYNHSIPGALKNA
;
A
#
# COMPACT_ATOMS: atom_id res chain seq x y z
N MET A 1 3.13 -19.04 7.15
CA MET A 1 1.88 -18.41 7.66
C MET A 1 1.47 -17.36 6.64
N LEU A 2 0.17 -17.10 6.43
CA LEU A 2 -0.26 -16.08 5.47
C LEU A 2 0.27 -14.71 5.90
N LYS A 3 0.79 -13.90 4.97
CA LYS A 3 1.23 -12.53 5.19
C LYS A 3 0.22 -11.55 4.62
N ILE A 4 -0.38 -10.73 5.48
CA ILE A 4 -1.44 -9.80 5.11
C ILE A 4 -0.93 -8.37 5.29
N GLY A 5 -0.87 -7.61 4.19
CA GLY A 5 -0.49 -6.21 4.21
C GLY A 5 -1.69 -5.31 4.43
N ILE A 6 -1.63 -4.46 5.46
CA ILE A 6 -2.58 -3.37 5.68
C ILE A 6 -2.02 -2.13 4.97
N ILE A 7 -2.54 -1.86 3.77
CA ILE A 7 -2.04 -0.81 2.89
C ILE A 7 -2.70 0.53 3.21
N ILE A 8 -1.89 1.53 3.56
CA ILE A 8 -2.32 2.92 3.74
C ILE A 8 -2.27 3.61 2.38
N GLY A 9 -3.44 3.78 1.75
CA GLY A 9 -3.52 4.24 0.35
C GLY A 9 -3.44 5.75 0.14
N SER A 10 -3.60 6.56 1.19
CA SER A 10 -3.47 8.01 1.08
C SER A 10 -2.01 8.42 1.31
N THR A 11 -1.46 9.29 0.47
CA THR A 11 -0.11 9.90 0.68
C THR A 11 -0.18 11.34 1.20
N ARG A 12 -1.39 11.91 1.31
CA ARG A 12 -1.63 13.28 1.79
C ARG A 12 -0.98 13.51 3.18
N PRO A 13 -0.26 14.63 3.38
CA PRO A 13 0.19 15.06 4.70
C PRO A 13 -0.99 15.23 5.67
N GLY A 14 -0.86 14.73 6.90
CA GLY A 14 -1.94 14.80 7.90
C GLY A 14 -3.16 13.92 7.59
N ARG A 15 -3.01 12.86 6.78
CA ARG A 15 -4.08 11.91 6.47
C ARG A 15 -4.62 11.21 7.72
N ASN A 16 -5.93 11.03 7.79
CA ASN A 16 -6.56 10.19 8.82
C ASN A 16 -6.35 8.69 8.59
N ALA A 17 -6.06 8.28 7.36
CA ALA A 17 -5.90 6.86 7.00
C ALA A 17 -4.80 6.15 7.81
N GLU A 18 -3.75 6.85 8.22
CA GLU A 18 -2.68 6.27 9.06
C GLU A 18 -3.21 5.85 10.44
N GLN A 19 -4.00 6.71 11.09
CA GLN A 19 -4.56 6.41 12.41
C GLN A 19 -5.54 5.23 12.34
N VAL A 20 -6.38 5.21 11.30
CA VAL A 20 -7.32 4.09 11.08
C VAL A 20 -6.57 2.80 10.80
N ALA A 21 -5.51 2.82 9.99
CA ALA A 21 -4.73 1.63 9.69
C ALA A 21 -4.01 1.07 10.92
N LYS A 22 -3.44 1.93 11.77
CA LYS A 22 -2.87 1.53 13.06
C LYS A 22 -3.92 0.85 13.95
N TRP A 23 -5.13 1.41 14.03
CA TRP A 23 -6.23 0.78 14.75
C TRP A 23 -6.62 -0.60 14.18
N VAL A 24 -6.65 -0.76 12.85
CA VAL A 24 -6.88 -2.07 12.20
C VAL A 24 -5.76 -3.05 12.54
N TYR A 25 -4.49 -2.62 12.50
CA TYR A 25 -3.34 -3.44 12.86
C TYR A 25 -3.38 -3.90 14.32
N ASP A 26 -3.75 -3.03 15.25
CA ASP A 26 -3.88 -3.35 16.68
C ASP A 26 -4.95 -4.42 16.95
N PHE A 27 -5.99 -4.49 16.10
CA PHE A 27 -6.97 -5.56 16.15
C PHE A 27 -6.44 -6.84 15.49
N ALA A 28 -5.86 -6.74 14.30
CA ALA A 28 -5.40 -7.87 13.51
C ALA A 28 -4.24 -8.63 14.17
N SER A 29 -3.30 -7.91 14.79
CA SER A 29 -2.13 -8.46 15.48
C SER A 29 -2.46 -9.34 16.69
N LYS A 30 -3.69 -9.30 17.20
CA LYS A 30 -4.18 -10.19 18.26
C LYS A 30 -4.60 -11.58 17.73
N ARG A 31 -4.66 -11.74 16.41
CA ARG A 31 -4.99 -13.02 15.77
C ARG A 31 -3.71 -13.81 15.53
N ASN A 32 -3.85 -15.14 15.55
CA ASN A 32 -2.72 -16.08 15.39
C ASN A 32 -2.83 -16.90 14.10
N ASP A 33 -3.70 -16.51 13.17
CA ASP A 33 -3.98 -17.23 11.92
C ASP A 33 -3.24 -16.66 10.70
N ALA A 34 -2.67 -15.47 10.83
CA ALA A 34 -1.84 -14.81 9.83
C ALA A 34 -0.84 -13.84 10.47
N GLU A 35 0.18 -13.46 9.72
CA GLU A 35 1.10 -12.36 10.03
C GLU A 35 0.56 -11.08 9.38
N TYR A 36 0.55 -9.97 10.10
CA TYR A 36 0.06 -8.70 9.61
C TYR A 36 1.18 -7.67 9.62
N GLU A 37 1.26 -6.81 8.61
CA GLU A 37 2.17 -5.66 8.57
C GLU A 37 1.48 -4.41 8.02
N LEU A 38 1.89 -3.23 8.49
CA LEU A 38 1.48 -1.96 7.91
C LEU A 38 2.38 -1.63 6.72
N VAL A 39 1.76 -1.27 5.59
CA VAL A 39 2.47 -0.85 4.38
C VAL A 39 1.98 0.54 4.00
N ASP A 40 2.80 1.56 4.24
CA ASP A 40 2.43 2.94 3.93
C ASP A 40 2.89 3.32 2.52
N LEU A 41 1.94 3.61 1.63
CA LEU A 41 2.26 3.98 0.25
C LEU A 41 3.15 5.23 0.16
N LYS A 42 3.07 6.13 1.15
CA LYS A 42 3.90 7.34 1.17
C LYS A 42 5.39 7.02 1.21
N ASP A 43 5.79 5.90 1.81
CA ASP A 43 7.20 5.55 2.01
C ASP A 43 7.89 5.10 0.71
N TYR A 44 7.11 4.71 -0.30
CA TYR A 44 7.60 4.20 -1.58
C TYR A 44 7.80 5.28 -2.63
N HIS A 45 7.40 6.53 -2.37
CA HIS A 45 7.65 7.66 -3.27
C HIS A 45 7.39 7.33 -4.75
N LEU A 46 6.16 6.94 -5.11
CA LEU A 46 5.77 6.59 -6.48
C LEU A 46 5.17 7.81 -7.20
N PRO A 47 5.93 8.60 -7.98
CA PRO A 47 5.37 9.72 -8.73
C PRO A 47 4.44 9.20 -9.83
N LEU A 48 3.53 10.07 -10.28
CA LEU A 48 2.55 9.72 -11.29
C LEU A 48 3.22 9.47 -12.64
N LEU A 49 3.03 8.27 -13.21
CA LEU A 49 3.58 7.87 -14.52
C LEU A 49 5.11 7.97 -14.60
N ASP A 50 5.81 7.60 -13.53
CA ASP A 50 7.29 7.71 -13.43
C ASP A 50 8.07 6.52 -14.02
N GLU A 51 7.36 5.53 -14.59
CA GLU A 51 7.95 4.39 -15.31
C GLU A 51 7.61 4.46 -16.80
N ALA A 52 8.52 3.96 -17.64
CA ALA A 52 8.32 3.97 -19.10
C ALA A 52 7.23 2.98 -19.57
N TYR A 53 6.99 1.92 -18.80
CA TYR A 53 6.03 0.86 -19.12
C TYR A 53 4.92 0.75 -18.07
N PRO A 54 3.71 0.32 -18.44
CA PRO A 54 2.65 0.02 -17.48
C PRO A 54 3.05 -1.08 -16.49
N ALA A 55 2.59 -0.96 -15.24
CA ALA A 55 2.88 -1.94 -14.18
C ALA A 55 2.47 -3.39 -14.54
N SER A 56 1.46 -3.57 -15.40
CA SER A 56 1.05 -4.90 -15.87
C SER A 56 2.13 -5.66 -16.64
N PHE A 57 3.17 -4.98 -17.13
CA PHE A 57 4.28 -5.62 -17.84
C PHE A 57 5.35 -6.13 -16.86
N GLY A 58 5.33 -5.68 -15.60
CA GLY A 58 6.33 -6.06 -14.58
C GLY A 58 7.75 -5.58 -14.91
N GLN A 59 7.90 -4.58 -15.78
CA GLN A 59 9.19 -4.04 -16.21
C GLN A 59 9.44 -2.70 -15.51
N TYR A 60 10.18 -2.73 -14.41
CA TYR A 60 10.46 -1.57 -13.56
C TYR A 60 11.93 -1.16 -13.65
N SER A 61 12.17 0.12 -13.89
CA SER A 61 13.52 0.69 -13.98
C SER A 61 13.94 1.35 -12.68
N ASN A 62 13.01 2.03 -12.00
CA ASN A 62 13.29 2.80 -10.80
C ASN A 62 13.36 1.91 -9.56
N GLU A 63 14.31 2.20 -8.68
CA GLU A 63 14.49 1.44 -7.43
C GLU A 63 13.28 1.54 -6.49
N HIS A 64 12.62 2.70 -6.46
CA HIS A 64 11.41 2.88 -5.64
C HIS A 64 10.24 2.02 -6.13
N THR A 65 10.09 1.86 -7.45
CA THR A 65 9.05 1.00 -8.04
C THR A 65 9.35 -0.47 -7.82
N LYS A 66 10.62 -0.88 -7.97
CA LYS A 66 11.05 -2.26 -7.64
C LYS A 66 10.80 -2.58 -6.17
N ALA A 67 11.12 -1.65 -5.27
CA ALA A 67 10.86 -1.82 -3.84
C ALA A 67 9.37 -2.00 -3.53
N TRP A 68 8.50 -1.21 -4.17
CA TRP A 68 7.05 -1.38 -4.06
C TRP A 68 6.58 -2.73 -4.60
N ALA A 69 7.02 -3.10 -5.81
CA ALA A 69 6.66 -4.37 -6.44
C ALA A 69 7.09 -5.58 -5.60
N GLU A 70 8.31 -5.57 -5.06
CA GLU A 70 8.81 -6.64 -4.19
C GLU A 70 8.05 -6.69 -2.86
N LYS A 71 7.68 -5.54 -2.26
CA LYS A 71 6.80 -5.53 -1.08
C LYS A 71 5.46 -6.17 -1.39
N ILE A 72 4.77 -5.76 -2.45
CA ILE A 72 3.46 -6.30 -2.81
C ILE A 72 3.54 -7.80 -3.12
N LYS A 73 4.59 -8.24 -3.82
CA LYS A 73 4.85 -9.65 -4.12
C LYS A 73 5.13 -10.50 -2.87
N SER A 74 5.61 -9.89 -1.78
CA SER A 74 5.90 -10.61 -0.53
C SER A 74 4.66 -10.92 0.32
N LEU A 75 3.48 -10.41 -0.08
CA LEU A 75 2.23 -10.51 0.64
C LEU A 75 1.26 -11.47 -0.06
N ASP A 76 0.48 -12.22 0.73
CA ASP A 76 -0.52 -13.17 0.25
C ASP A 76 -1.92 -12.55 0.13
N ALA A 77 -2.21 -11.52 0.93
CA ALA A 77 -3.48 -10.80 0.92
C ALA A 77 -3.32 -9.35 1.38
N PHE A 78 -4.36 -8.54 1.15
CA PHE A 78 -4.34 -7.10 1.38
C PHE A 78 -5.60 -6.63 2.11
N ILE A 79 -5.42 -5.67 3.01
CA ILE A 79 -6.49 -4.85 3.59
C ILE A 79 -6.18 -3.40 3.20
N PHE A 80 -7.05 -2.77 2.41
CA PHE A 80 -6.85 -1.38 2.02
C PHE A 80 -7.51 -0.43 3.02
N VAL A 81 -6.73 0.51 3.54
CA VAL A 81 -7.20 1.64 4.36
C VAL A 81 -6.87 2.93 3.62
N ASN A 82 -7.88 3.56 3.03
CA ASN A 82 -7.73 4.77 2.25
C ASN A 82 -8.77 5.82 2.62
N GLY A 83 -8.48 7.08 2.27
CA GLY A 83 -9.51 8.12 2.26
C GLY A 83 -10.31 8.08 0.96
N GLU A 84 -11.52 8.64 1.00
CA GLU A 84 -12.32 8.93 -0.20
C GLU A 84 -11.85 10.24 -0.85
N TYR A 85 -11.57 10.19 -2.15
CA TYR A 85 -11.16 11.33 -2.97
C TYR A 85 -12.08 11.36 -4.19
N ASN A 86 -12.96 12.35 -4.27
CA ASN A 86 -13.94 12.50 -5.37
C ASN A 86 -14.73 11.21 -5.63
N HIS A 87 -15.33 10.63 -4.58
CA HIS A 87 -16.08 9.37 -4.66
C HIS A 87 -15.27 8.15 -5.14
N SER A 88 -13.95 8.18 -4.97
CA SER A 88 -13.06 7.10 -5.37
C SER A 88 -11.85 6.96 -4.44
N ILE A 89 -10.93 6.07 -4.80
CA ILE A 89 -9.64 5.91 -4.16
C ILE A 89 -8.69 7.08 -4.49
N PRO A 90 -7.67 7.37 -3.65
CA PRO A 90 -6.68 8.39 -3.97
C PRO A 90 -5.93 8.07 -5.27
N GLY A 91 -5.60 9.09 -6.05
CA GLY A 91 -4.82 8.93 -7.29
C GLY A 91 -3.48 8.22 -7.06
N ALA A 92 -2.83 8.47 -5.91
CA ALA A 92 -1.60 7.76 -5.53
C ALA A 92 -1.82 6.25 -5.43
N LEU A 93 -2.89 5.79 -4.76
CA LEU A 93 -3.23 4.37 -4.67
C LEU A 93 -3.61 3.78 -6.03
N LYS A 94 -4.23 4.56 -6.91
CA LYS A 94 -4.59 4.12 -8.26
C LYS A 94 -3.36 3.95 -9.19
N ASN A 95 -2.29 4.70 -8.91
CA ASN A 95 -1.01 4.68 -9.62
C ASN A 95 -0.10 3.53 -9.15
N ALA A 96 -0.14 3.24 -7.85
CA ALA A 96 0.57 2.14 -7.20
C ALA A 96 0.08 0.77 -7.68
#